data_AF-A0AAN9AYB7-F1
#
_entry.id   AF-A0AAN9AYB7-F1
#
_cell.length_a   1.000
_cell.length_b   1.000
_cell.length_c   1.000
_cell.angle_alpha   90.00
_cell.angle_beta   90.00
_cell.angle_gamma   90.00
#
_symmetry.space_group_name_H-M   'P 1'
#
loop_
_entity.id
_entity.type
_entity.pdbx_description
1 polymer ?
#
loop_
_entity_poly.entity_id
_entity_poly.type
_entity_poly.pdbx_seq_one_letter_code
_entity_poly.pdbx_strand_id
1 'polypeptide(L)'
;MSLIIFPLPALGEEERPEHSHHLQTAQGFFPSCVCAAVLPILHLLDDHDVNADGVSVSEVANKIIWDCIVDDPILFLRHFLEKLTNKERQEELTFLLRKLMVYFRKLPAQTAHSIFNYLVGFVMFYVRSPCEGGQEAIAGAISLLWLVVPCVEGIYFKDLKQTLKKEQCDPYLLVCANVASAKKILVHGPDLSSIPSQLPIHEDTQFSQILQESLEFFNIPEDQHHCHFIVDTKTHQVHNQNSYVRDFYFFRRNFYPQLSLVKMDPEDASLALQKRVFMLKFIEVGKVLLTNAVLENASNHQNHVQFLHEEFLKLPSFPRKALETEFDMYSGAWGKELFGMDCLHKFSWTKLMTTMFNNMNSTFTWSSDLSLFLNVINGTIILLFEDTSILRFCLSSLINTCRHFKHVFATSGFLYVMPTLLRVYSNNQPNSVLCNAIHFVCRQFYVLHRKPFVLQLFGSVAPLLDMTCGAGGTLDTSKVQPDNLFKMLLALEKDCPDNLGVLDLVHGEKPLKALVGRHCLLL
;
A
#
# COMPACT_ATOMS: atom_id res chain seq x y z
N MET A 1 -1.08 24.89 -15.10
CA MET A 1 -1.39 23.48 -14.77
C MET A 1 -2.45 23.46 -13.66
N SER A 2 -3.57 24.15 -13.90
CA SER A 2 -4.54 24.50 -12.85
C SER A 2 -5.89 23.83 -13.16
N LEU A 3 -5.92 22.50 -13.07
CA LEU A 3 -7.18 21.79 -12.91
C LEU A 3 -7.45 21.76 -11.40
N ILE A 4 -8.45 22.52 -10.94
CA ILE A 4 -8.99 22.33 -9.59
C ILE A 4 -9.78 21.03 -9.66
N ILE A 5 -9.20 19.96 -9.12
CA ILE A 5 -9.79 18.61 -9.15
C ILE A 5 -10.79 18.49 -7.99
N PHE A 6 -10.45 19.05 -6.84
CA PHE A 6 -11.32 19.15 -5.67
C PHE A 6 -11.42 20.61 -5.21
N PRO A 7 -12.60 21.26 -5.34
CA PRO A 7 -12.83 22.57 -4.77
C PRO A 7 -12.82 22.50 -3.23
N LEU A 8 -12.39 23.58 -2.56
CA LEU A 8 -12.62 23.69 -1.12
C LEU A 8 -14.15 23.64 -0.86
N PRO A 9 -14.61 22.94 0.19
CA PRO A 9 -16.00 23.07 0.61
C PRO A 9 -16.28 24.54 0.93
N ALA A 10 -17.35 25.09 0.35
CA ALA A 10 -17.78 26.44 0.67
C ALA A 10 -18.19 26.47 2.15
N LEU A 11 -17.54 27.31 2.95
CA LEU A 11 -18.05 27.67 4.27
C LEU A 11 -19.47 28.21 4.07
N GLY A 12 -20.44 27.66 4.82
CA GLY A 12 -21.85 27.98 4.67
C GLY A 12 -22.12 29.48 4.68
N GLU A 13 -23.00 29.94 3.81
CA GLU A 13 -23.52 31.30 3.81
C GLU A 13 -24.31 31.53 5.10
N GLU A 14 -23.67 32.10 6.11
CA GLU A 14 -24.39 32.83 7.16
C GLU A 14 -24.77 34.21 6.61
N GLU A 15 -26.07 34.52 6.67
CA GLU A 15 -26.67 35.80 6.29
C GLU A 15 -25.92 36.97 6.95
N ARG A 16 -25.31 37.84 6.13
CA ARG A 16 -24.79 39.14 6.57
C ARG A 16 -25.93 40.16 6.57
N PRO A 17 -26.19 40.91 7.66
CA PRO A 17 -26.82 42.20 7.56
C PRO A 17 -25.77 43.26 7.21
N GLU A 18 -26.19 44.20 6.37
CA GLU A 18 -25.41 45.23 5.71
C GLU A 18 -24.89 46.33 6.66
N HIS A 19 -23.85 47.00 6.16
CA HIS A 19 -23.31 48.31 6.59
C HIS A 19 -22.34 48.35 7.78
N SER A 20 -21.06 48.10 7.47
CA SER A 20 -19.93 48.72 8.16
C SER A 20 -18.90 49.18 7.14
N HIS A 21 -18.50 50.45 7.25
CA HIS A 21 -17.61 51.17 6.34
C HIS A 21 -16.45 50.35 5.78
N HIS A 22 -16.27 50.40 4.45
CA HIS A 22 -15.08 49.89 3.75
C HIS A 22 -13.82 50.65 4.21
N LEU A 23 -13.14 50.14 5.24
CA LEU A 23 -11.70 50.33 5.33
C LEU A 23 -11.11 49.60 4.12
N GLN A 24 -10.43 50.32 3.23
CA GLN A 24 -9.55 49.70 2.25
C GLN A 24 -8.47 48.94 3.03
N THR A 25 -8.67 47.64 3.24
CA THR A 25 -7.60 46.74 3.67
C THR A 25 -6.53 46.83 2.60
N ALA A 26 -5.36 47.38 2.94
CA ALA A 26 -4.21 47.37 2.04
C ALA A 26 -4.01 45.93 1.56
N GLN A 27 -3.98 45.70 0.24
CA GLN A 27 -3.60 44.40 -0.30
C GLN A 27 -2.23 44.05 0.26
N GLY A 28 -2.15 42.98 1.06
CA GLY A 28 -0.90 42.50 1.63
C GLY A 28 0.12 42.33 0.51
N PHE A 29 1.20 43.11 0.55
CA PHE A 29 2.27 42.97 -0.43
C PHE A 29 3.10 41.77 0.00
N PHE A 30 2.93 40.63 -0.68
CA PHE A 30 3.79 39.47 -0.43
C PHE A 30 5.24 39.83 -0.79
N PRO A 31 6.20 39.80 0.15
CA PRO A 31 7.55 40.27 -0.13
C PRO A 31 8.23 39.38 -1.19
N SER A 32 8.59 39.97 -2.33
CA SER A 32 9.27 39.26 -3.43
C SER A 32 10.64 38.68 -3.03
N CYS A 33 11.28 39.24 -2.00
CA CYS A 33 12.50 38.69 -1.41
C CYS A 33 12.26 37.36 -0.68
N VAL A 34 11.11 37.20 -0.01
CA VAL A 34 10.74 35.95 0.66
C VAL A 34 10.46 34.86 -0.37
N CYS A 35 9.76 35.19 -1.46
CA CYS A 35 9.59 34.32 -2.64
C CYS A 35 10.93 33.75 -3.15
N ALA A 36 11.96 34.59 -3.30
CA ALA A 36 13.26 34.16 -3.78
C ALA A 36 14.04 33.30 -2.76
N ALA A 37 13.74 33.44 -1.47
CA ALA A 37 14.44 32.78 -0.36
C ALA A 37 13.69 31.57 0.22
N VAL A 38 12.59 31.13 -0.38
CA VAL A 38 11.75 30.03 0.14
C VAL A 38 12.55 28.75 0.45
N LEU A 39 13.42 28.30 -0.46
CA LEU A 39 14.21 27.07 -0.25
C LEU A 39 15.28 27.26 0.84
N PRO A 40 16.11 28.33 0.82
CA PRO A 40 16.99 28.66 1.95
C PRO A 40 16.27 28.71 3.30
N ILE A 41 15.11 29.38 3.38
CA ILE A 41 14.35 29.51 4.63
C ILE A 41 13.89 28.14 5.14
N LEU A 42 13.49 27.22 4.26
CA LEU A 42 13.18 25.85 4.67
C LEU A 42 14.38 25.08 5.22
N HIS A 43 15.58 25.30 4.69
CA HIS A 43 16.79 24.69 5.25
C HIS A 43 17.03 25.16 6.68
N LEU A 44 16.74 26.43 6.98
CA LEU A 44 16.90 27.04 8.30
C LEU A 44 15.95 26.50 9.39
N LEU A 45 14.93 25.69 9.05
CA LEU A 45 14.03 25.08 10.05
C LEU A 45 14.74 24.16 11.06
N ASP A 46 15.93 23.66 10.72
CA ASP A 46 16.73 22.80 11.61
C ASP A 46 17.92 23.57 12.24
N ASP A 47 17.99 24.88 12.03
CA ASP A 47 19.07 25.71 12.57
C ASP A 47 18.73 26.17 13.99
N HIS A 48 19.48 25.66 14.95
CA HIS A 48 19.28 25.91 16.38
C HIS A 48 20.17 27.03 16.93
N ASP A 49 20.92 27.74 16.09
CA ASP A 49 21.69 28.88 16.54
C ASP A 49 20.76 29.98 17.08
N VAL A 50 21.19 30.62 18.17
CA VAL A 50 20.39 31.59 18.92
C VAL A 50 21.05 32.96 18.91
N ASN A 51 20.23 34.01 18.83
CA ASN A 51 20.69 35.38 19.02
C ASN A 51 20.86 35.72 20.51
N ALA A 52 21.29 36.96 20.81
CA ALA A 52 21.49 37.45 22.17
C ALA A 52 20.20 37.47 23.02
N ASP A 53 19.03 37.51 22.37
CA ASP A 53 17.71 37.49 23.02
C ASP A 53 17.16 36.06 23.22
N GLY A 54 17.91 35.03 22.81
CA GLY A 54 17.51 33.62 22.92
C GLY A 54 16.54 33.13 21.84
N VAL A 55 16.29 33.93 20.79
CA VAL A 55 15.48 33.53 19.64
C VAL A 55 16.33 32.73 18.67
N SER A 56 15.86 31.53 18.30
CA SER A 56 16.59 30.67 17.37
C SER A 56 16.29 30.99 15.90
N VAL A 57 17.24 30.67 15.01
CA VAL A 57 17.05 30.80 13.57
C VAL A 57 15.83 29.97 13.10
N SER A 58 15.67 28.75 13.63
CA SER A 58 14.52 27.89 13.34
C SER A 58 13.17 28.52 13.73
N GLU A 59 13.12 29.26 14.84
CA GLU A 59 11.89 29.92 15.29
C GLU A 59 11.47 31.03 14.32
N VAL A 60 12.44 31.83 13.86
CA VAL A 60 12.20 32.88 12.86
C VAL A 60 11.78 32.27 11.52
N ALA A 61 12.47 31.22 11.06
CA ALA A 61 12.14 30.52 9.83
C ALA A 61 10.73 29.91 9.88
N ASN A 62 10.37 29.27 11.00
CA ASN A 62 9.04 28.72 11.24
C ASN A 62 7.97 29.81 11.10
N LYS A 63 8.15 30.94 11.80
CA LYS A 63 7.19 32.06 11.75
C LYS A 63 7.01 32.60 10.33
N ILE A 64 8.11 32.86 9.61
CA ILE A 64 8.05 33.37 8.23
C ILE A 64 7.30 32.39 7.33
N ILE A 65 7.61 31.09 7.42
CA ILE A 65 6.94 30.07 6.59
C ILE A 65 5.47 29.96 6.94
N TRP A 66 5.12 29.95 8.24
CA TRP A 66 3.74 29.88 8.71
C TRP A 66 2.91 31.04 8.17
N ASP A 67 3.40 32.28 8.31
CA ASP A 67 2.74 33.48 7.81
C ASP A 67 2.52 33.36 6.28
N CYS A 68 3.52 32.87 5.53
CA CYS A 68 3.39 32.69 4.09
C CYS A 68 2.35 31.63 3.67
N ILE A 69 2.27 30.50 4.37
CA ILE A 69 1.32 29.43 4.06
C ILE A 69 -0.09 29.72 4.58
N VAL A 70 -0.27 30.72 5.44
CA VAL A 70 -1.58 31.18 5.89
C VAL A 70 -2.10 32.30 4.99
N ASP A 71 -1.27 33.31 4.70
CA ASP A 71 -1.71 34.53 4.02
C ASP A 71 -1.80 34.35 2.49
N ASP A 72 -0.75 33.82 1.85
CA ASP A 72 -0.65 33.70 0.38
C ASP A 72 -0.08 32.34 -0.05
N PRO A 73 -0.77 31.23 0.23
CA PRO A 73 -0.23 29.89 0.05
C PRO A 73 0.08 29.53 -1.39
N ILE A 74 -0.72 30.01 -2.35
CA ILE A 74 -0.51 29.71 -3.77
C ILE A 74 0.80 30.35 -4.27
N LEU A 75 1.08 31.59 -3.86
CA LEU A 75 2.29 32.31 -4.28
C LEU A 75 3.54 31.70 -3.64
N PHE A 76 3.46 31.35 -2.36
CA PHE A 76 4.51 30.60 -1.67
C PHE A 76 4.80 29.27 -2.38
N LEU A 77 3.76 28.45 -2.60
CA LEU A 77 3.90 27.12 -3.17
C LEU A 77 4.36 27.13 -4.63
N ARG A 78 4.04 28.17 -5.42
CA ARG A 78 4.45 28.31 -6.82
C ARG A 78 5.95 28.05 -7.04
N HIS A 79 6.79 28.45 -6.09
CA HIS A 79 8.24 28.28 -6.12
C HIS A 79 8.70 26.81 -6.11
N PHE A 80 7.95 25.95 -5.44
CA PHE A 80 8.15 24.50 -5.50
C PHE A 80 7.48 23.93 -6.73
N LEU A 81 6.19 24.23 -6.88
CA LEU A 81 5.31 23.51 -7.77
C LEU A 81 5.75 23.71 -9.22
N GLU A 82 6.00 24.93 -9.69
CA GLU A 82 6.44 25.18 -11.08
C GLU A 82 7.78 24.52 -11.45
N LYS A 83 8.64 24.25 -10.46
CA LYS A 83 9.97 23.69 -10.67
C LYS A 83 10.03 22.18 -10.42
N LEU A 84 8.98 21.57 -9.88
CA LEU A 84 8.97 20.14 -9.55
C LEU A 84 9.09 19.23 -10.78
N THR A 85 8.72 19.73 -11.97
CA THR A 85 8.91 19.03 -13.25
C THR A 85 10.35 19.13 -13.80
N ASN A 86 11.20 19.99 -13.20
CA ASN A 86 12.62 20.03 -13.54
C ASN A 86 13.35 18.87 -12.86
N LYS A 87 13.75 17.89 -13.67
CA LYS A 87 14.40 16.64 -13.22
C LYS A 87 15.61 16.87 -12.32
N GLU A 88 16.44 17.87 -12.60
CA GLU A 88 17.67 18.12 -11.82
C GLU A 88 17.40 18.56 -10.39
N ARG A 89 16.28 19.26 -10.15
CA ARG A 89 15.90 19.80 -8.84
C ARG A 89 14.77 19.02 -8.18
N GLN A 90 14.24 18.02 -8.87
CA GLN A 90 13.03 17.32 -8.45
C GLN A 90 13.19 16.63 -7.09
N GLU A 91 14.33 15.98 -6.85
CA GLU A 91 14.62 15.29 -5.60
C GLU A 91 14.75 16.28 -4.44
N GLU A 92 15.53 17.37 -4.62
CA GLU A 92 15.67 18.47 -3.66
C GLU A 92 14.30 19.07 -3.30
N LEU A 93 13.48 19.39 -4.30
CA LEU A 93 12.15 19.98 -4.10
C LEU A 93 11.17 19.02 -3.42
N THR A 94 11.23 17.72 -3.77
CA THR A 94 10.41 16.68 -3.11
C THR A 94 10.81 16.53 -1.65
N PHE A 95 12.12 16.57 -1.35
CA PHE A 95 12.65 16.54 0.01
C PHE A 95 12.20 17.75 0.82
N LEU A 96 12.34 18.96 0.27
CA LEU A 96 11.95 20.20 0.95
C LEU A 96 10.43 20.30 1.16
N LEU A 97 9.63 19.83 0.20
CA LEU A 97 8.18 19.76 0.36
C LEU A 97 7.78 18.73 1.43
N ARG A 98 8.46 17.57 1.49
CA ARG A 98 8.30 16.63 2.60
C ARG A 98 8.64 17.29 3.94
N LYS A 99 9.77 18.00 4.01
CA LYS A 99 10.22 18.69 5.22
C LYS A 99 9.16 19.67 5.71
N LEU A 100 8.63 20.52 4.83
CA LEU A 100 7.54 21.44 5.12
C LEU A 100 6.34 20.70 5.75
N MET A 101 5.88 19.61 5.12
CA MET A 101 4.69 18.88 5.57
C MET A 101 4.89 18.10 6.88
N VAL A 102 6.10 17.58 7.12
CA VAL A 102 6.44 16.88 8.37
C VAL A 102 6.57 17.88 9.53
N TYR A 103 7.12 19.06 9.26
CA TYR A 103 7.30 20.11 10.25
C TYR A 103 5.96 20.77 10.61
N PHE A 104 5.15 21.14 9.61
CA PHE A 104 3.82 21.71 9.79
C PHE A 104 2.72 20.64 9.68
N ARG A 105 2.54 19.84 10.75
CA ARG A 105 1.56 18.72 10.76
C ARG A 105 0.10 19.15 10.59
N LYS A 106 -0.23 20.42 10.81
CA LYS A 106 -1.56 21.00 10.62
C LYS A 106 -1.45 22.16 9.64
N LEU A 107 -1.51 21.83 8.35
CA LEU A 107 -1.47 22.83 7.30
C LEU A 107 -2.81 23.59 7.23
N PRO A 108 -2.80 24.89 6.89
CA PRO A 108 -4.02 25.60 6.53
C PRO A 108 -4.74 24.88 5.38
N ALA A 109 -6.07 24.82 5.42
CA ALA A 109 -6.86 24.07 4.44
C ALA A 109 -6.53 24.47 3.00
N GLN A 110 -6.42 25.76 2.71
CA GLN A 110 -6.06 26.25 1.38
C GLN A 110 -4.69 25.74 0.90
N THR A 111 -3.70 25.68 1.78
CA THR A 111 -2.37 25.12 1.51
C THR A 111 -2.44 23.63 1.23
N ALA A 112 -3.12 22.88 2.11
CA ALA A 112 -3.28 21.45 1.98
C ALA A 112 -3.97 21.05 0.66
N HIS A 113 -5.11 21.69 0.34
CA HIS A 113 -5.82 21.47 -0.92
C HIS A 113 -4.97 21.86 -2.15
N SER A 114 -4.19 22.94 -2.06
CA SER A 114 -3.30 23.36 -3.16
C SER A 114 -2.19 22.34 -3.42
N ILE A 115 -1.54 21.85 -2.36
CA ILE A 115 -0.51 20.79 -2.46
C ILE A 115 -1.12 19.51 -3.02
N PHE A 116 -2.25 19.06 -2.46
CA PHE A 116 -2.92 17.83 -2.89
C PHE A 116 -3.30 17.88 -4.37
N ASN A 117 -4.02 18.92 -4.79
CA ASN A 117 -4.46 19.08 -6.18
C ASN A 117 -3.26 19.18 -7.14
N TYR A 118 -2.20 19.88 -6.74
CA TYR A 118 -1.00 19.99 -7.56
C TYR A 118 -0.30 18.63 -7.74
N LEU A 119 -0.10 17.88 -6.66
CA LEU A 119 0.55 16.56 -6.71
C LEU A 119 -0.26 15.57 -7.55
N VAL A 120 -1.59 15.57 -7.46
CA VAL A 120 -2.44 14.78 -8.38
C VAL A 120 -2.26 15.24 -9.82
N GLY A 121 -2.25 16.55 -10.07
CA GLY A 121 -1.94 17.15 -11.37
C GLY A 121 -0.59 16.72 -11.94
N PHE A 122 0.42 16.67 -11.08
CA PHE A 122 1.77 16.25 -11.40
C PHE A 122 1.84 14.77 -11.80
N VAL A 123 1.15 13.88 -11.07
CA VAL A 123 1.02 12.47 -11.46
C VAL A 123 0.34 12.35 -12.83
N MET A 124 -0.78 13.07 -13.04
CA MET A 124 -1.47 13.06 -14.33
C MET A 124 -0.58 13.49 -15.51
N PHE A 125 0.35 14.42 -15.30
CA PHE A 125 1.29 14.84 -16.34
C PHE A 125 2.20 13.71 -16.82
N TYR A 126 2.81 12.97 -15.90
CA TYR A 126 3.66 11.82 -16.25
C TYR A 126 2.86 10.63 -16.80
N VAL A 127 1.59 10.47 -16.40
CA VAL A 127 0.69 9.46 -16.98
C VAL A 127 0.33 9.78 -18.43
N ARG A 128 0.17 11.06 -18.78
CA ARG A 128 -0.12 11.52 -20.15
C ARG A 128 1.12 11.55 -21.04
N SER A 129 2.30 11.79 -20.46
CA SER A 129 3.58 11.85 -21.17
C SER A 129 4.60 10.88 -20.55
N PRO A 130 4.42 9.55 -20.74
CA PRO A 130 5.37 8.56 -20.22
C PRO A 130 6.76 8.79 -20.80
N CYS A 131 7.76 8.82 -19.93
CA CYS A 131 9.16 9.01 -20.26
C CYS A 131 10.04 8.32 -19.21
N GLU A 132 11.32 8.13 -19.54
CA GLU A 132 12.33 7.68 -18.59
C GLU A 132 12.41 8.62 -17.36
N GLY A 133 12.47 8.05 -16.16
CA GLY A 133 12.41 8.81 -14.89
C GLY A 133 10.99 9.19 -14.44
N GLY A 134 9.96 8.97 -15.27
CA GLY A 134 8.60 9.38 -14.96
C GLY A 134 7.95 8.58 -13.82
N GLN A 135 8.37 7.32 -13.61
CA GLN A 135 7.86 6.48 -12.52
C GLN A 135 8.41 6.92 -11.17
N GLU A 136 9.69 7.30 -11.13
CA GLU A 136 10.39 7.89 -10.00
C GLU A 136 9.74 9.22 -9.61
N ALA A 137 9.34 10.02 -10.61
CA ALA A 137 8.57 11.23 -10.39
C ALA A 137 7.21 10.97 -9.74
N ILE A 138 6.45 10.02 -10.27
CA ILE A 138 5.15 9.61 -9.72
C ILE A 138 5.32 9.09 -8.29
N ALA A 139 6.32 8.25 -8.05
CA ALA A 139 6.69 7.72 -6.74
C ALA A 139 6.94 8.84 -5.72
N GLY A 140 7.75 9.84 -6.10
CA GLY A 140 8.02 11.03 -5.29
C GLY A 140 6.73 11.75 -4.91
N ALA A 141 5.84 12.01 -5.87
CA ALA A 141 4.58 12.69 -5.59
C ALA A 141 3.63 11.89 -4.69
N ILE A 142 3.46 10.58 -4.93
CA ILE A 142 2.60 9.71 -4.11
C ILE A 142 3.12 9.64 -2.67
N SER A 143 4.44 9.61 -2.49
CA SER A 143 5.06 9.59 -1.17
C SER A 143 4.84 10.89 -0.34
N LEU A 144 4.32 11.96 -0.98
CA LEU A 144 3.86 13.19 -0.35
C LEU A 144 2.34 13.24 -0.22
N LEU A 145 1.58 12.68 -1.18
CA LEU A 145 0.11 12.74 -1.17
C LEU A 145 -0.51 12.21 0.11
N TRP A 146 -0.05 11.07 0.63
CA TRP A 146 -0.61 10.51 1.87
C TRP A 146 -0.31 11.38 3.11
N LEU A 147 0.76 12.18 3.09
CA LEU A 147 1.13 13.07 4.20
C LEU A 147 0.23 14.32 4.26
N VAL A 148 -0.27 14.81 3.13
CA VAL A 148 -1.13 16.02 3.11
C VAL A 148 -2.58 15.70 3.47
N VAL A 149 -3.04 14.48 3.16
CA VAL A 149 -4.43 14.03 3.31
C VAL A 149 -5.06 14.35 4.67
N PRO A 150 -4.40 14.19 5.83
CA PRO A 150 -4.99 14.55 7.12
C PRO A 150 -5.38 16.03 7.26
N CYS A 151 -4.84 16.91 6.41
CA CYS A 151 -5.17 18.34 6.37
C CYS A 151 -6.13 18.72 5.23
N VAL A 152 -6.60 17.75 4.44
CA VAL A 152 -7.50 17.97 3.30
C VAL A 152 -8.89 17.46 3.66
N GLU A 153 -9.87 18.36 3.69
CA GLU A 153 -11.24 18.00 4.03
C GLU A 153 -12.02 17.50 2.80
N GLY A 154 -13.00 16.62 3.03
CA GLY A 154 -13.97 16.23 2.00
C GLY A 154 -13.46 15.31 0.89
N ILE A 155 -12.38 14.56 1.11
CA ILE A 155 -11.95 13.53 0.15
C ILE A 155 -12.88 12.32 0.26
N TYR A 156 -13.64 12.02 -0.81
CA TYR A 156 -14.44 10.80 -0.93
C TYR A 156 -13.89 9.86 -2.01
N PHE A 157 -13.75 8.56 -1.71
CA PHE A 157 -13.18 7.59 -2.67
C PHE A 157 -13.99 7.49 -3.97
N LYS A 158 -15.32 7.57 -3.87
CA LYS A 158 -16.21 7.54 -5.03
C LYS A 158 -15.90 8.68 -6.01
N ASP A 159 -15.76 9.90 -5.49
CA ASP A 159 -15.53 11.10 -6.28
C ASP A 159 -14.09 11.12 -6.83
N LEU A 160 -13.13 10.67 -6.02
CA LEU A 160 -11.74 10.49 -6.44
C LEU A 160 -11.62 9.49 -7.57
N LYS A 161 -12.23 8.31 -7.46
CA LYS A 161 -12.23 7.32 -8.53
C LYS A 161 -12.91 7.86 -9.79
N GLN A 162 -14.06 8.51 -9.67
CA GLN A 162 -14.77 9.08 -10.82
C GLN A 162 -13.92 10.11 -11.56
N THR A 163 -13.22 10.98 -10.82
CA THR A 163 -12.40 12.05 -11.41
C THR A 163 -11.14 11.49 -12.06
N LEU A 164 -10.43 10.59 -11.39
CA LEU A 164 -9.22 9.97 -11.93
C LEU A 164 -9.51 9.09 -13.14
N LYS A 165 -10.67 8.43 -13.19
CA LYS A 165 -11.09 7.62 -14.35
C LYS A 165 -11.30 8.46 -15.61
N LYS A 166 -11.84 9.67 -15.49
CA LYS A 166 -11.97 10.61 -16.63
C LYS A 166 -10.60 10.93 -17.24
N GLU A 167 -9.58 10.97 -16.39
CA GLU A 167 -8.21 11.31 -16.76
C GLU A 167 -7.32 10.09 -17.01
N GLN A 168 -7.88 8.86 -16.98
CA GLN A 168 -7.16 7.59 -17.12
C GLN A 168 -5.97 7.46 -16.15
N CYS A 169 -6.13 8.00 -14.95
CA CYS A 169 -5.09 8.10 -13.93
C CYS A 169 -5.38 7.24 -12.69
N ASP A 170 -6.54 6.58 -12.60
CA ASP A 170 -6.94 5.81 -11.42
C ASP A 170 -5.96 4.68 -11.05
N PRO A 171 -5.35 3.89 -11.98
CA PRO A 171 -4.38 2.85 -11.61
C PRO A 171 -3.09 3.37 -10.96
N TYR A 172 -2.78 4.65 -11.15
CA TYR A 172 -1.56 5.27 -10.64
C TYR A 172 -1.72 5.80 -9.22
N LEU A 173 -2.96 6.01 -8.74
CA LEU A 173 -3.23 6.58 -7.41
C LEU A 173 -4.09 5.68 -6.52
N LEU A 174 -4.95 4.84 -7.10
CA LEU A 174 -5.88 4.00 -6.35
C LEU A 174 -5.47 2.54 -6.41
N VAL A 175 -5.37 1.91 -5.24
CA VAL A 175 -5.18 0.45 -5.11
C VAL A 175 -6.40 -0.36 -5.58
N CYS A 176 -7.56 0.28 -5.67
CA CYS A 176 -8.83 -0.32 -6.06
C CYS A 176 -9.20 -0.04 -7.55
N ALA A 177 -8.23 0.39 -8.35
CA ALA A 177 -8.45 0.70 -9.75
C ALA A 177 -8.65 -0.57 -10.57
N ASN A 178 -9.89 -0.78 -11.04
CA ASN A 178 -10.25 -1.90 -11.90
C ASN A 178 -10.40 -1.42 -13.34
N VAL A 179 -9.28 -1.37 -14.06
CA VAL A 179 -9.23 -0.99 -15.47
C VAL A 179 -8.96 -2.24 -16.31
N ALA A 180 -9.68 -2.37 -17.42
CA ALA A 180 -9.50 -3.49 -18.34
C ALA A 180 -8.08 -3.52 -18.90
N SER A 181 -7.53 -4.73 -19.06
CA SER A 181 -6.23 -4.94 -19.69
C SER A 181 -6.21 -4.45 -21.14
N ALA A 182 -5.03 -4.07 -21.63
CA ALA A 182 -4.81 -3.89 -23.06
C ALA A 182 -5.23 -5.16 -23.82
N LYS A 183 -5.82 -5.03 -25.00
CA LYS A 183 -6.26 -6.20 -25.81
C LYS A 183 -5.16 -6.79 -26.65
N LYS A 184 -4.10 -6.01 -26.88
CA LYS A 184 -3.05 -6.30 -27.83
C LYS A 184 -1.81 -5.48 -27.49
N ILE A 185 -0.64 -6.07 -27.69
CA ILE A 185 0.66 -5.41 -27.59
C ILE A 185 1.43 -5.59 -28.90
N LEU A 186 2.24 -4.57 -29.22
CA LEU A 186 3.20 -4.62 -30.32
C LEU A 186 4.59 -4.86 -29.74
N VAL A 187 5.33 -5.82 -30.28
CA VAL A 187 6.71 -6.09 -29.87
C VAL A 187 7.64 -5.87 -31.06
N HIS A 188 8.58 -4.94 -30.91
CA HIS A 188 9.62 -4.63 -31.89
C HIS A 188 10.81 -5.57 -31.72
N GLY A 189 11.33 -6.09 -32.82
CA GLY A 189 12.51 -6.96 -32.80
C GLY A 189 13.82 -6.19 -32.63
N PRO A 190 14.95 -6.91 -32.52
CA PRO A 190 16.28 -6.30 -32.45
C PRO A 190 16.63 -5.48 -33.71
N ASP A 191 16.10 -5.89 -34.87
CA ASP A 191 16.18 -5.14 -36.12
C ASP A 191 14.97 -4.21 -36.25
N LEU A 192 15.21 -2.90 -36.13
CA LEU A 192 14.17 -1.86 -36.22
C LEU A 192 13.50 -1.79 -37.60
N SER A 193 14.08 -2.41 -38.63
CA SER A 193 13.45 -2.49 -39.95
C SER A 193 12.44 -3.64 -40.08
N SER A 194 12.42 -4.56 -39.12
CA SER A 194 11.50 -5.70 -39.10
C SER A 194 10.08 -5.28 -38.72
N ILE A 195 9.10 -6.02 -39.22
CA ILE A 195 7.69 -5.80 -38.86
C ILE A 195 7.51 -6.21 -37.39
N PRO A 196 6.89 -5.37 -36.54
CA PRO A 196 6.65 -5.73 -35.14
C PRO A 196 5.68 -6.90 -35.02
N SER A 197 5.96 -7.79 -34.06
CA SER A 197 5.05 -8.85 -33.66
C SER A 197 3.81 -8.27 -32.97
N GLN A 198 2.68 -8.95 -33.12
CA GLN A 198 1.36 -8.46 -32.75
C GLN A 198 0.65 -9.50 -31.90
N LEU A 199 0.71 -9.34 -30.58
CA LEU A 199 0.28 -10.38 -29.65
C LEU A 199 -1.05 -10.01 -28.96
N PRO A 200 -2.07 -10.89 -28.99
CA PRO A 200 -3.31 -10.69 -28.24
C PRO A 200 -3.03 -10.84 -26.74
N ILE A 201 -3.73 -10.06 -25.92
CA ILE A 201 -3.58 -10.08 -24.47
C ILE A 201 -4.89 -10.51 -23.81
N HIS A 202 -4.76 -11.49 -22.92
CA HIS A 202 -5.82 -11.99 -22.05
C HIS A 202 -5.55 -11.60 -20.58
N GLU A 203 -6.48 -11.96 -19.71
CA GLU A 203 -6.45 -11.56 -18.29
C GLU A 203 -5.39 -12.29 -17.46
N ASP A 204 -4.85 -13.38 -17.97
CA ASP A 204 -3.82 -14.23 -17.38
C ASP A 204 -2.50 -14.20 -18.14
N THR A 205 -2.40 -13.41 -19.22
CA THR A 205 -1.18 -13.30 -20.01
C THR A 205 -0.03 -12.73 -19.18
N GLN A 206 1.09 -13.45 -19.15
CA GLN A 206 2.33 -13.07 -18.46
C GLN A 206 3.40 -12.63 -19.46
N PHE A 207 4.39 -11.86 -18.99
CA PHE A 207 5.51 -11.44 -19.85
C PHE A 207 6.40 -12.60 -20.31
N SER A 208 6.41 -13.73 -19.60
CA SER A 208 7.04 -14.98 -20.02
C SER A 208 6.52 -15.46 -21.38
N GLN A 209 5.19 -15.43 -21.57
CA GLN A 209 4.53 -15.80 -22.82
C GLN A 209 4.89 -14.81 -23.94
N ILE A 210 4.87 -13.50 -23.62
CA ILE A 210 5.26 -12.43 -24.57
C ILE A 210 6.71 -12.61 -25.03
N LEU A 211 7.62 -12.93 -24.11
CA LEU A 211 9.02 -13.16 -24.42
C LEU A 211 9.18 -14.39 -25.32
N GLN A 212 8.57 -15.52 -24.96
CA GLN A 212 8.65 -16.75 -25.73
C GLN A 212 8.17 -16.55 -27.17
N GLU A 213 6.96 -16.02 -27.36
CA GLU A 213 6.40 -15.79 -28.70
C GLU A 213 7.24 -14.79 -29.51
N SER A 214 7.86 -13.81 -28.85
CA SER A 214 8.74 -12.85 -29.53
C SER A 214 10.06 -13.48 -29.97
N LEU A 215 10.68 -14.32 -29.15
CA LEU A 215 11.91 -15.05 -29.50
C LEU A 215 11.67 -15.96 -30.71
N GLU A 216 10.55 -16.67 -30.74
CA GLU A 216 10.13 -17.52 -31.85
C GLU A 216 9.87 -16.69 -33.11
N PHE A 217 9.09 -15.61 -33.01
CA PHE A 217 8.72 -14.77 -34.16
C PHE A 217 9.95 -14.13 -34.84
N PHE A 218 10.93 -13.66 -34.05
CA PHE A 218 12.15 -13.05 -34.58
C PHE A 218 13.28 -14.06 -34.87
N ASN A 219 13.02 -15.37 -34.72
CA ASN A 219 13.99 -16.46 -34.94
C ASN A 219 15.29 -16.26 -34.15
N ILE A 220 15.18 -15.87 -32.87
CA ILE A 220 16.36 -15.72 -32.01
C ILE A 220 16.90 -17.12 -31.66
N PRO A 221 18.21 -17.37 -31.86
CA PRO A 221 18.83 -18.65 -31.50
C PRO A 221 18.67 -18.97 -30.00
N GLU A 222 18.37 -20.23 -29.67
CA GLU A 222 18.11 -20.69 -28.29
C GLU A 222 19.27 -20.41 -27.33
N ASP A 223 20.52 -20.51 -27.83
CA ASP A 223 21.73 -20.19 -27.07
C ASP A 223 21.79 -18.72 -26.65
N GLN A 224 20.99 -17.84 -27.26
CA GLN A 224 20.92 -16.41 -26.96
C GLN A 224 19.66 -15.99 -26.20
N HIS A 225 18.72 -16.89 -25.90
CA HIS A 225 17.47 -16.52 -25.22
C HIS A 225 17.72 -15.88 -23.85
N HIS A 226 18.71 -16.36 -23.11
CA HIS A 226 19.05 -15.88 -21.77
C HIS A 226 19.54 -14.42 -21.72
N CYS A 227 19.93 -13.84 -22.85
CA CYS A 227 20.36 -12.44 -22.94
C CYS A 227 19.32 -11.53 -23.62
N HIS A 228 18.09 -12.01 -23.86
CA HIS A 228 17.02 -11.21 -24.47
C HIS A 228 15.89 -10.97 -23.49
N PHE A 229 15.44 -9.72 -23.42
CA PHE A 229 14.45 -9.26 -22.44
C PHE A 229 13.40 -8.37 -23.09
N ILE A 230 12.21 -8.36 -22.50
CA ILE A 230 11.10 -7.49 -22.90
C ILE A 230 11.20 -6.16 -22.17
N VAL A 231 11.31 -5.08 -22.94
CA VAL A 231 11.50 -3.71 -22.45
C VAL A 231 10.39 -2.81 -22.97
N ASP A 232 9.85 -1.92 -22.12
CA ASP A 232 8.92 -0.87 -22.59
C ASP A 232 9.66 0.13 -23.50
N THR A 233 9.13 0.38 -24.69
CA THR A 233 9.79 1.23 -25.70
C THR A 233 9.90 2.70 -25.28
N LYS A 234 9.02 3.20 -24.39
CA LYS A 234 9.01 4.61 -23.96
C LYS A 234 9.77 4.86 -22.67
N THR A 235 9.65 3.95 -21.70
CA THR A 235 10.27 4.12 -20.37
C THR A 235 11.61 3.39 -20.25
N HIS A 236 11.95 2.52 -21.21
CA HIS A 236 13.13 1.67 -21.18
C HIS A 236 13.20 0.73 -19.98
N GLN A 237 12.05 0.41 -19.37
CA GLN A 237 11.98 -0.47 -18.20
C GLN A 237 11.80 -1.93 -18.63
N VAL A 238 12.64 -2.81 -18.07
CA VAL A 238 12.56 -4.26 -18.24
C VAL A 238 11.38 -4.82 -17.45
N HIS A 239 10.68 -5.81 -18.01
CA HIS A 239 9.57 -6.50 -17.35
C HIS A 239 9.98 -7.83 -16.76
N ASN A 240 9.49 -8.12 -15.54
CA ASN A 240 9.63 -9.43 -14.93
C ASN A 240 8.73 -10.43 -15.67
N GLN A 241 9.30 -11.56 -16.09
CA GLN A 241 8.63 -12.61 -16.84
C GLN A 241 7.41 -13.19 -16.11
N ASN A 242 7.47 -13.26 -14.78
CA ASN A 242 6.39 -13.81 -13.95
C ASN A 242 5.24 -12.82 -13.72
N SER A 243 5.41 -11.56 -14.12
CA SER A 243 4.38 -10.54 -13.96
C SER A 243 3.29 -10.63 -15.04
N TYR A 244 2.06 -10.31 -14.64
CA TYR A 244 0.93 -10.26 -15.55
C TYR A 244 0.90 -8.94 -16.34
N VAL A 245 0.70 -9.02 -17.65
CA VAL A 245 0.67 -7.87 -18.57
C VAL A 245 -0.40 -6.85 -18.15
N ARG A 246 -1.55 -7.33 -17.69
CA ARG A 246 -2.69 -6.50 -17.24
C ARG A 246 -2.38 -5.52 -16.12
N ASP A 247 -1.35 -5.82 -15.30
CA ASP A 247 -0.98 -4.98 -14.17
C ASP A 247 -0.24 -3.70 -14.62
N PHE A 248 0.25 -3.67 -15.86
CA PHE A 248 1.09 -2.60 -16.40
C PHE A 248 0.43 -1.87 -17.56
N TYR A 249 -0.31 -2.59 -18.40
CA TYR A 249 -0.85 -2.06 -19.64
C TYR A 249 -2.37 -2.12 -19.67
N PHE A 250 -2.98 -0.95 -19.61
CA PHE A 250 -4.42 -0.77 -19.56
C PHE A 250 -5.02 -0.46 -20.94
N PHE A 251 -6.27 -0.86 -21.13
CA PHE A 251 -7.00 -0.60 -22.36
C PHE A 251 -7.12 0.90 -22.65
N ARG A 252 -6.64 1.30 -23.83
CA ARG A 252 -6.87 2.63 -24.41
C ARG A 252 -7.34 2.48 -25.85
N ARG A 253 -8.38 3.23 -26.22
CA ARG A 253 -8.95 3.17 -27.57
C ARG A 253 -7.90 3.63 -28.58
N ASN A 254 -7.72 2.85 -29.65
CA ASN A 254 -6.78 3.12 -30.75
C ASN A 254 -5.32 3.29 -30.31
N PHE A 255 -4.95 2.73 -29.15
CA PHE A 255 -3.59 2.75 -28.65
C PHE A 255 -3.20 1.34 -28.22
N TYR A 256 -2.09 0.84 -28.78
CA TYR A 256 -1.49 -0.42 -28.39
C TYR A 256 -0.14 -0.14 -27.72
N PRO A 257 0.10 -0.65 -26.51
CA PRO A 257 1.41 -0.57 -25.87
C PRO A 257 2.48 -1.18 -26.79
N GLN A 258 3.67 -0.61 -26.72
CA GLN A 258 4.80 -1.02 -27.54
C GLN A 258 5.95 -1.45 -26.64
N LEU A 259 6.45 -2.65 -26.91
CA LEU A 259 7.58 -3.26 -26.25
C LEU A 259 8.68 -3.51 -27.27
N SER A 260 9.90 -3.71 -26.79
CA SER A 260 11.07 -4.05 -27.59
C SER A 260 11.72 -5.30 -27.02
N LEU A 261 12.09 -6.23 -27.89
CA LEU A 261 12.95 -7.36 -27.56
C LEU A 261 14.40 -6.89 -27.64
N VAL A 262 15.03 -6.74 -26.48
CA VAL A 262 16.37 -6.13 -26.38
C VAL A 262 17.37 -7.17 -25.90
N LYS A 263 18.50 -7.26 -26.61
CA LYS A 263 19.66 -8.01 -26.14
C LYS A 263 20.42 -7.18 -25.10
N MET A 264 20.59 -7.73 -23.91
CA MET A 264 21.31 -7.09 -22.79
C MET A 264 22.06 -8.12 -21.96
N ASP A 265 23.07 -7.67 -21.23
CA ASP A 265 23.78 -8.53 -20.30
C ASP A 265 22.83 -9.00 -19.17
N PRO A 266 22.81 -10.30 -18.81
CA PRO A 266 21.92 -10.82 -17.77
C PRO A 266 22.12 -10.18 -16.39
N GLU A 267 23.34 -9.76 -16.04
CA GLU A 267 23.61 -9.10 -14.75
C GLU A 267 23.02 -7.68 -14.74
N ASP A 268 23.20 -6.93 -15.84
CA ASP A 268 22.59 -5.62 -16.02
C ASP A 268 21.06 -5.69 -16.02
N ALA A 269 20.50 -6.70 -16.69
CA ALA A 269 19.06 -6.96 -16.72
C ALA A 269 18.51 -7.27 -15.32
N SER A 270 19.22 -8.11 -14.56
CA SER A 270 18.87 -8.46 -13.18
C SER A 270 18.88 -7.22 -12.27
N LEU A 271 19.94 -6.40 -12.36
CA LEU A 271 20.03 -5.15 -11.61
C LEU A 271 18.90 -4.16 -11.97
N ALA A 272 18.58 -4.03 -13.26
CA ALA A 272 17.49 -3.19 -13.73
C ALA A 272 16.13 -3.69 -13.23
N LEU A 273 15.90 -5.01 -13.23
CA LEU A 273 14.70 -5.63 -12.69
C LEU A 273 14.56 -5.39 -11.19
N GLN A 274 15.62 -5.55 -10.39
CA GLN A 274 15.58 -5.29 -8.95
C GLN A 274 15.18 -3.85 -8.63
N LYS A 275 15.82 -2.88 -9.29
CA LYS A 275 15.47 -1.45 -9.16
C LYS A 275 14.01 -1.20 -9.56
N ARG A 276 13.56 -1.82 -10.65
CA ARG A 276 12.19 -1.69 -11.14
C ARG A 276 11.16 -2.24 -10.15
N VAL A 277 11.38 -3.45 -9.62
CA VAL A 277 10.48 -4.07 -8.64
C VAL A 277 10.45 -3.26 -7.35
N PHE A 278 11.61 -2.78 -6.87
CA PHE A 278 11.68 -1.89 -5.72
C PHE A 278 10.80 -0.64 -5.93
N MET A 279 10.93 0.03 -7.07
CA MET A 279 10.15 1.22 -7.41
C MET A 279 8.65 0.92 -7.51
N LEU A 280 8.26 -0.21 -8.10
CA LEU A 280 6.86 -0.63 -8.18
C LEU A 280 6.25 -0.84 -6.79
N LYS A 281 6.96 -1.54 -5.90
CA LYS A 281 6.51 -1.73 -4.51
C LYS A 281 6.43 -0.42 -3.75
N PHE A 282 7.40 0.47 -3.93
CA PHE A 282 7.39 1.79 -3.29
C PHE A 282 6.19 2.64 -3.74
N ILE A 283 5.87 2.65 -5.05
CA ILE A 283 4.66 3.28 -5.58
C ILE A 283 3.41 2.67 -4.95
N GLU A 284 3.32 1.34 -4.90
CA GLU A 284 2.16 0.65 -4.35
C GLU A 284 1.98 0.91 -2.85
N VAL A 285 3.05 0.88 -2.05
CA VAL A 285 3.06 1.34 -0.64
C VAL A 285 2.48 2.74 -0.54
N GLY A 286 2.92 3.66 -1.41
CA GLY A 286 2.40 5.02 -1.45
C GLY A 286 0.89 5.08 -1.70
N LYS A 287 0.35 4.28 -2.63
CA LYS A 287 -1.10 4.21 -2.89
C LYS A 287 -1.86 3.60 -1.70
N VAL A 288 -1.30 2.57 -1.04
CA VAL A 288 -1.88 1.95 0.14
C VAL A 288 -1.92 2.96 1.30
N LEU A 289 -0.83 3.69 1.53
CA LEU A 289 -0.77 4.75 2.54
C LEU A 289 -1.74 5.89 2.24
N LEU A 290 -1.86 6.30 0.98
CA LEU A 290 -2.86 7.29 0.55
C LEU A 290 -4.28 6.81 0.86
N THR A 291 -4.59 5.57 0.49
CA THR A 291 -5.89 4.95 0.78
C THR A 291 -6.15 4.87 2.28
N ASN A 292 -5.16 4.42 3.05
CA ASN A 292 -5.28 4.33 4.51
C ASN A 292 -5.45 5.71 5.16
N ALA A 293 -4.71 6.73 4.70
CA ALA A 293 -4.83 8.09 5.21
C ALA A 293 -6.21 8.69 4.92
N VAL A 294 -6.75 8.49 3.72
CA VAL A 294 -8.13 8.94 3.41
C VAL A 294 -9.14 8.24 4.30
N LEU A 295 -8.95 6.95 4.57
CA LEU A 295 -9.84 6.17 5.42
C LEU A 295 -9.77 6.58 6.89
N GLU A 296 -8.58 6.83 7.44
CA GLU A 296 -8.37 7.26 8.84
C GLU A 296 -8.89 8.67 9.13
N ASN A 297 -9.03 9.51 8.10
CA ASN A 297 -9.47 10.91 8.23
C ASN A 297 -10.89 11.15 7.67
N ALA A 298 -11.61 10.08 7.30
CA ALA A 298 -12.96 10.21 6.74
C ALA A 298 -13.99 10.58 7.83
N SER A 299 -14.90 11.50 7.53
CA SER A 299 -16.02 11.80 8.43
C SER A 299 -17.05 10.65 8.48
N ASN A 300 -17.28 9.98 7.35
CA ASN A 300 -18.18 8.83 7.23
C ASN A 300 -17.42 7.56 6.84
N HIS A 301 -16.81 6.91 7.85
CA HIS A 301 -16.03 5.70 7.69
C HIS A 301 -16.82 4.56 7.01
N GLN A 302 -18.11 4.37 7.33
CA GLN A 302 -18.90 3.26 6.79
C GLN A 302 -19.03 3.32 5.26
N ASN A 303 -19.33 4.50 4.71
CA ASN A 303 -19.45 4.67 3.25
C ASN A 303 -18.12 4.38 2.52
N HIS A 304 -17.00 4.83 3.09
CA HIS A 304 -15.67 4.61 2.53
C HIS A 304 -15.29 3.14 2.54
N VAL A 305 -15.51 2.47 3.67
CA VAL A 305 -15.23 1.05 3.84
C VAL A 305 -16.09 0.22 2.89
N GLN A 306 -17.39 0.51 2.80
CA GLN A 306 -18.29 -0.21 1.88
C GLN A 306 -17.84 -0.04 0.43
N PHE A 307 -17.49 1.18 0.02
CA PHE A 307 -16.97 1.43 -1.32
C PHE A 307 -15.70 0.62 -1.60
N LEU A 308 -14.70 0.69 -0.71
CA LEU A 308 -13.46 -0.07 -0.88
C LEU A 308 -13.70 -1.58 -0.93
N HIS A 309 -14.60 -2.09 -0.08
CA HIS A 309 -14.97 -3.48 -0.05
C HIS A 309 -15.56 -3.95 -1.39
N GLU A 310 -16.56 -3.25 -1.92
CA GLU A 310 -17.18 -3.55 -3.21
C GLU A 310 -16.20 -3.49 -4.38
N GLU A 311 -15.21 -2.61 -4.30
CA GLU A 311 -14.17 -2.45 -5.32
C GLU A 311 -13.13 -3.58 -5.26
N PHE A 312 -12.65 -3.94 -4.07
CA PHE A 312 -11.69 -5.04 -3.90
C PHE A 312 -12.28 -6.39 -4.31
N LEU A 313 -13.56 -6.65 -4.03
CA LEU A 313 -14.22 -7.90 -4.48
C LEU A 313 -14.21 -8.08 -6.00
N LYS A 314 -14.25 -6.98 -6.75
CA LYS A 314 -14.29 -7.00 -8.22
C LYS A 314 -12.90 -7.00 -8.82
N LEU A 315 -11.85 -6.82 -8.01
CA LEU A 315 -10.49 -6.60 -8.48
C LEU A 315 -9.76 -7.95 -8.66
N PRO A 316 -9.43 -8.37 -9.88
CA PRO A 316 -8.81 -9.69 -10.10
C PRO A 316 -7.41 -9.82 -9.52
N SER A 317 -6.74 -8.69 -9.27
CA SER A 317 -5.43 -8.65 -8.65
C SER A 317 -5.49 -8.71 -7.11
N PHE A 318 -6.65 -8.61 -6.47
CA PHE A 318 -6.76 -8.70 -5.01
C PHE A 318 -7.15 -10.12 -4.56
N PRO A 319 -6.47 -10.72 -3.55
CA PRO A 319 -5.36 -10.20 -2.74
C PRO A 319 -3.97 -10.47 -3.34
N ARG A 320 -3.87 -11.04 -4.55
CA ARG A 320 -2.58 -11.39 -5.19
C ARG A 320 -1.55 -10.25 -5.09
N LYS A 321 -1.91 -9.04 -5.50
CA LYS A 321 -1.02 -7.87 -5.52
C LYS A 321 -0.53 -7.50 -4.12
N ALA A 322 -1.38 -7.62 -3.11
CA ALA A 322 -1.01 -7.35 -1.71
C ALA A 322 0.04 -8.34 -1.17
N LEU A 323 0.12 -9.55 -1.75
CA LEU A 323 0.98 -10.65 -1.32
C LEU A 323 2.09 -10.99 -2.34
N GLU A 324 2.20 -10.22 -3.43
CA GLU A 324 3.15 -10.48 -4.52
C GLU A 324 4.60 -10.31 -4.03
N THR A 325 5.44 -11.32 -4.28
CA THR A 325 6.75 -11.49 -3.66
C THR A 325 7.74 -12.10 -4.66
N GLU A 326 8.90 -11.45 -4.85
CA GLU A 326 9.95 -11.82 -5.79
C GLU A 326 11.14 -12.43 -5.05
N PHE A 327 10.95 -13.67 -4.55
CA PHE A 327 11.95 -14.37 -3.73
C PHE A 327 13.30 -14.56 -4.43
N ASP A 328 13.28 -14.73 -5.76
CA ASP A 328 14.44 -14.87 -6.61
C ASP A 328 15.31 -13.60 -6.67
N MET A 329 14.75 -12.45 -6.28
CA MET A 329 15.41 -11.14 -6.40
C MET A 329 15.99 -10.61 -5.08
N TYR A 330 16.00 -11.38 -3.99
CA TYR A 330 16.55 -10.95 -2.68
C TYR A 330 18.06 -11.12 -2.53
N SER A 331 18.74 -11.63 -3.57
CA SER A 331 20.21 -11.68 -3.64
C SER A 331 20.75 -10.51 -4.48
N GLY A 332 22.08 -10.30 -4.55
CA GLY A 332 22.66 -9.24 -5.39
C GLY A 332 22.61 -7.83 -4.79
N ALA A 333 22.90 -6.83 -5.63
CA ALA A 333 23.21 -5.46 -5.17
C ALA A 333 22.04 -4.72 -4.52
N TRP A 334 20.80 -4.99 -4.93
CA TRP A 334 19.58 -4.38 -4.37
C TRP A 334 18.73 -5.36 -3.56
N GLY A 335 19.21 -6.59 -3.34
CA GLY A 335 18.40 -7.66 -2.76
C GLY A 335 17.92 -7.35 -1.34
N LYS A 336 18.77 -6.72 -0.51
CA LYS A 336 18.42 -6.35 0.87
C LYS A 336 17.41 -5.20 0.92
N GLU A 337 17.61 -4.18 0.11
CA GLU A 337 16.72 -3.02 -0.02
C GLU A 337 15.36 -3.46 -0.55
N LEU A 338 15.35 -4.38 -1.52
CA LEU A 338 14.14 -4.95 -2.06
C LEU A 338 13.39 -5.78 -1.02
N PHE A 339 14.09 -6.64 -0.26
CA PHE A 339 13.48 -7.38 0.85
C PHE A 339 12.87 -6.43 1.90
N GLY A 340 13.59 -5.37 2.29
CA GLY A 340 13.06 -4.36 3.22
C GLY A 340 11.82 -3.64 2.68
N MET A 341 11.83 -3.25 1.40
CA MET A 341 10.67 -2.65 0.74
C MET A 341 9.50 -3.63 0.67
N ASP A 342 9.78 -4.91 0.48
CA ASP A 342 8.79 -5.97 0.45
C ASP A 342 8.09 -6.15 1.80
N CYS A 343 8.86 -6.15 2.89
CA CYS A 343 8.32 -6.14 4.25
C CYS A 343 7.39 -4.94 4.48
N LEU A 344 7.82 -3.73 4.09
CA LEU A 344 7.00 -2.52 4.19
C LEU A 344 5.73 -2.60 3.35
N HIS A 345 5.81 -3.18 2.16
CA HIS A 345 4.66 -3.41 1.28
C HIS A 345 3.60 -4.27 1.98
N LYS A 346 3.96 -5.44 2.48
CA LYS A 346 3.01 -6.35 3.17
C LYS A 346 2.47 -5.74 4.46
N PHE A 347 3.33 -5.06 5.20
CA PHE A 347 2.93 -4.35 6.42
C PHE A 347 1.90 -3.25 6.11
N SER A 348 2.12 -2.44 5.07
CA SER A 348 1.18 -1.39 4.67
C SER A 348 -0.19 -1.93 4.29
N TRP A 349 -0.24 -3.03 3.53
CA TRP A 349 -1.48 -3.71 3.17
C TRP A 349 -2.20 -4.29 4.40
N THR A 350 -1.47 -4.95 5.30
CA THR A 350 -2.01 -5.46 6.57
C THR A 350 -2.57 -4.32 7.42
N LYS A 351 -1.91 -3.17 7.45
CA LYS A 351 -2.40 -1.97 8.14
C LYS A 351 -3.71 -1.49 7.51
N LEU A 352 -3.79 -1.36 6.19
CA LEU A 352 -5.03 -0.97 5.49
C LEU A 352 -6.19 -1.93 5.81
N MET A 353 -5.95 -3.25 5.78
CA MET A 353 -6.97 -4.25 6.13
C MET A 353 -7.43 -4.10 7.59
N THR A 354 -6.49 -3.86 8.51
CA THR A 354 -6.81 -3.64 9.93
C THR A 354 -7.65 -2.38 10.11
N THR A 355 -7.30 -1.27 9.45
CA THR A 355 -8.08 -0.03 9.46
C THR A 355 -9.47 -0.24 8.87
N MET A 356 -9.59 -0.97 7.76
CA MET A 356 -10.88 -1.32 7.18
C MET A 356 -11.72 -2.14 8.16
N PHE A 357 -11.19 -3.21 8.74
CA PHE A 357 -11.92 -4.04 9.70
C PHE A 357 -12.40 -3.26 10.92
N ASN A 358 -11.55 -2.39 11.49
CA ASN A 358 -11.92 -1.56 12.64
C ASN A 358 -13.07 -0.59 12.34
N ASN A 359 -13.19 -0.17 11.08
CA ASN A 359 -14.21 0.77 10.62
C ASN A 359 -15.42 0.10 9.97
N MET A 360 -15.40 -1.23 9.79
CA MET A 360 -16.55 -2.01 9.32
C MET A 360 -17.61 -2.16 10.42
N ASN A 361 -18.87 -2.32 10.04
CA ASN A 361 -19.92 -2.71 10.97
C ASN A 361 -19.72 -4.18 11.42
N SER A 362 -19.76 -4.41 12.74
CA SER A 362 -19.53 -5.72 13.38
C SER A 362 -20.67 -6.73 13.19
N THR A 363 -21.88 -6.28 12.86
CA THR A 363 -23.08 -7.13 12.72
C THR A 363 -23.47 -7.43 11.27
N PHE A 364 -22.73 -6.89 10.30
CA PHE A 364 -23.11 -6.96 8.89
C PHE A 364 -22.71 -8.29 8.23
N THR A 365 -23.48 -8.73 7.24
CA THR A 365 -23.51 -10.08 6.68
C THR A 365 -22.38 -10.40 5.68
N TRP A 366 -21.15 -9.94 5.90
CA TRP A 366 -20.00 -10.17 5.01
C TRP A 366 -19.26 -11.50 5.26
N SER A 367 -19.85 -12.45 5.99
CA SER A 367 -19.12 -13.64 6.45
C SER A 367 -18.53 -14.49 5.32
N SER A 368 -19.11 -14.47 4.12
CA SER A 368 -18.58 -15.18 2.94
C SER A 368 -17.28 -14.56 2.42
N ASP A 369 -17.20 -13.24 2.45
CA ASP A 369 -16.19 -12.46 1.73
C ASP A 369 -15.00 -12.09 2.64
N LEU A 370 -15.22 -12.13 3.95
CA LEU A 370 -14.20 -11.85 4.97
C LEU A 370 -12.90 -12.66 4.75
N SER A 371 -13.04 -13.89 4.25
CA SER A 371 -11.91 -14.77 3.93
C SER A 371 -10.92 -14.13 2.95
N LEU A 372 -11.42 -13.41 1.93
CA LEU A 372 -10.61 -12.75 0.91
C LEU A 372 -9.70 -11.67 1.51
N PHE A 373 -10.21 -10.88 2.45
CA PHE A 373 -9.47 -9.81 3.12
C PHE A 373 -8.54 -10.37 4.20
N LEU A 374 -8.98 -11.39 4.95
CA LEU A 374 -8.14 -12.10 5.91
C LEU A 374 -6.93 -12.77 5.24
N ASN A 375 -7.04 -13.16 3.98
CA ASN A 375 -5.91 -13.71 3.22
C ASN A 375 -4.72 -12.76 3.13
N VAL A 376 -4.91 -11.44 3.17
CA VAL A 376 -3.80 -10.48 3.22
C VAL A 376 -3.02 -10.61 4.54
N ILE A 377 -3.71 -10.73 5.68
CA ILE A 377 -3.07 -10.89 6.99
C ILE A 377 -2.43 -12.28 7.08
N ASN A 378 -3.17 -13.33 6.70
CA ASN A 378 -2.68 -14.71 6.68
C ASN A 378 -1.45 -14.87 5.77
N GLY A 379 -1.52 -14.34 4.56
CA GLY A 379 -0.41 -14.35 3.60
C GLY A 379 0.80 -13.61 4.14
N THR A 380 0.60 -12.46 4.79
CA THR A 380 1.70 -11.73 5.45
C THR A 380 2.35 -12.56 6.57
N ILE A 381 1.56 -13.29 7.37
CA ILE A 381 2.13 -14.21 8.38
C ILE A 381 2.94 -15.32 7.69
N ILE A 382 2.44 -15.92 6.62
CA ILE A 382 3.18 -16.98 5.89
C ILE A 382 4.51 -16.45 5.34
N LEU A 383 4.49 -15.23 4.80
CA LEU A 383 5.65 -14.64 4.12
C LEU A 383 6.67 -14.07 5.10
N LEU A 384 6.24 -13.50 6.23
CA LEU A 384 7.06 -12.64 7.10
C LEU A 384 6.98 -13.01 8.58
N PHE A 385 6.68 -14.26 8.94
CA PHE A 385 6.61 -14.69 10.35
C PHE A 385 7.95 -14.54 11.11
N GLU A 386 9.08 -14.43 10.41
CA GLU A 386 10.39 -14.25 11.02
C GLU A 386 10.59 -12.82 11.56
N ASP A 387 9.89 -11.83 10.99
CA ASP A 387 9.90 -10.46 11.51
C ASP A 387 8.96 -10.38 12.71
N THR A 388 9.54 -10.29 13.91
CA THR A 388 8.77 -10.25 15.17
C THR A 388 7.82 -9.07 15.28
N SER A 389 8.11 -7.93 14.64
CA SER A 389 7.26 -6.74 14.68
C SER A 389 6.05 -6.91 13.77
N ILE A 390 6.25 -7.43 12.57
CA ILE A 390 5.17 -7.75 11.62
C ILE A 390 4.32 -8.89 12.19
N LEU A 391 4.93 -9.96 12.69
CA LEU A 391 4.23 -11.06 13.35
C LEU A 391 3.37 -10.56 14.52
N ARG A 392 3.94 -9.75 15.42
CA ARG A 392 3.21 -9.12 16.53
C ARG A 392 2.00 -8.34 16.03
N PHE A 393 2.18 -7.52 15.00
CA PHE A 393 1.11 -6.72 14.42
C PHE A 393 0.00 -7.61 13.82
N CYS A 394 0.34 -8.55 12.94
CA CYS A 394 -0.62 -9.47 12.32
C CYS A 394 -1.40 -10.27 13.36
N LEU A 395 -0.73 -10.83 14.37
CA LEU A 395 -1.37 -11.58 15.44
C LEU A 395 -2.32 -10.72 16.27
N SER A 396 -1.93 -9.48 16.58
CA SER A 396 -2.81 -8.53 17.28
C SER A 396 -4.02 -8.13 16.42
N SER A 397 -3.83 -7.94 15.11
CA SER A 397 -4.91 -7.67 14.17
C SER A 397 -5.90 -8.83 14.13
N LEU A 398 -5.45 -10.08 14.10
CA LEU A 398 -6.35 -11.25 14.16
C LEU A 398 -7.18 -11.27 15.45
N ILE A 399 -6.59 -10.94 16.61
CA ILE A 399 -7.34 -10.81 17.88
C ILE A 399 -8.37 -9.68 17.79
N ASN A 400 -7.98 -8.50 17.30
CA ASN A 400 -8.90 -7.37 17.13
C ASN A 400 -10.07 -7.72 16.19
N THR A 401 -9.79 -8.34 15.04
CA THR A 401 -10.80 -8.79 14.06
C THR A 401 -11.74 -9.83 14.68
N CYS A 402 -11.19 -10.80 15.42
CA CYS A 402 -11.95 -11.83 16.13
C CYS A 402 -12.90 -11.26 17.20
N ARG A 403 -12.47 -10.17 17.86
CA ARG A 403 -13.28 -9.45 18.85
C ARG A 403 -14.35 -8.58 18.21
N HIS A 404 -13.99 -7.87 17.15
CA HIS A 404 -14.88 -6.99 16.42
C HIS A 404 -16.02 -7.78 15.77
N PHE A 405 -15.70 -8.81 14.99
CA PHE A 405 -16.67 -9.67 14.32
C PHE A 405 -17.08 -10.86 15.18
N LYS A 406 -17.46 -10.61 16.44
CA LYS A 406 -17.73 -11.66 17.44
C LYS A 406 -18.72 -12.73 16.97
N HIS A 407 -19.76 -12.35 16.23
CA HIS A 407 -20.77 -13.30 15.74
C HIS A 407 -20.23 -14.20 14.63
N VAL A 408 -19.42 -13.64 13.72
CA VAL A 408 -18.77 -14.41 12.65
C VAL A 408 -17.77 -15.41 13.24
N PHE A 409 -16.95 -14.99 14.20
CA PHE A 409 -15.98 -15.87 14.85
C PHE A 409 -16.60 -16.87 15.82
N ALA A 410 -17.83 -16.66 16.27
CA ALA A 410 -18.59 -17.66 17.00
C ALA A 410 -19.10 -18.82 16.12
N THR A 411 -19.21 -18.61 14.79
CA THR A 411 -19.77 -19.61 13.87
C THR A 411 -18.72 -20.23 12.93
N SER A 412 -17.97 -19.40 12.18
CA SER A 412 -17.06 -19.88 11.13
C SER A 412 -15.76 -19.10 10.99
N GLY A 413 -15.58 -17.97 11.68
CA GLY A 413 -14.44 -17.07 11.46
C GLY A 413 -13.06 -17.71 11.66
N PHE A 414 -12.92 -18.67 12.59
CA PHE A 414 -11.65 -19.36 12.81
C PHE A 414 -11.28 -20.35 11.70
N LEU A 415 -12.27 -20.78 10.89
CA LEU A 415 -11.99 -21.59 9.69
C LEU A 415 -11.10 -20.87 8.70
N TYR A 416 -11.11 -19.53 8.70
CA TYR A 416 -10.29 -18.71 7.80
C TYR A 416 -8.92 -18.36 8.37
N VAL A 417 -8.63 -18.64 9.65
CA VAL A 417 -7.39 -18.19 10.33
C VAL A 417 -6.53 -19.38 10.76
N MET A 418 -7.15 -20.39 11.38
CA MET A 418 -6.41 -21.51 11.99
C MET A 418 -5.62 -22.38 11.01
N PRO A 419 -6.09 -22.65 9.77
CA PRO A 419 -5.28 -23.34 8.76
C PRO A 419 -3.91 -22.71 8.53
N THR A 420 -3.83 -21.38 8.54
CA THR A 420 -2.58 -20.65 8.30
C THR A 420 -1.70 -20.67 9.54
N LEU A 421 -2.26 -20.31 10.71
CA LEU A 421 -1.49 -20.29 11.95
C LEU A 421 -0.91 -21.66 12.28
N LEU A 422 -1.67 -22.74 12.12
CA LEU A 422 -1.16 -24.08 12.41
C LEU A 422 -0.15 -24.60 11.40
N ARG A 423 -0.28 -24.29 10.11
CA ARG A 423 0.76 -24.67 9.12
C ARG A 423 2.06 -23.96 9.43
N VAL A 424 2.02 -22.64 9.65
CA VAL A 424 3.20 -21.85 10.01
C VAL A 424 3.81 -22.36 11.32
N TYR A 425 2.99 -22.61 12.34
CA TYR A 425 3.45 -23.21 13.59
C TYR A 425 4.11 -24.58 13.37
N SER A 426 3.43 -25.50 12.68
CA SER A 426 3.85 -26.90 12.54
C SER A 426 5.15 -27.04 11.75
N ASN A 427 5.34 -26.22 10.72
CA ASN A 427 6.51 -26.28 9.85
C ASN A 427 7.73 -25.53 10.40
N ASN A 428 7.56 -24.71 11.44
CA ASN A 428 8.62 -23.85 11.98
C ASN A 428 8.85 -24.07 13.48
N GLN A 429 8.74 -25.31 13.96
CA GLN A 429 8.97 -25.68 15.37
C GLN A 429 10.30 -25.22 15.98
N PRO A 430 11.43 -25.10 15.23
CA PRO A 430 12.67 -24.57 15.80
C PRO A 430 12.57 -23.10 16.27
N ASN A 431 11.64 -22.31 15.73
CA ASN A 431 11.44 -20.92 16.10
C ASN A 431 10.57 -20.81 17.36
N SER A 432 11.22 -20.78 18.53
CA SER A 432 10.54 -20.71 19.83
C SER A 432 9.71 -19.43 20.02
N VAL A 433 10.16 -18.30 19.45
CA VAL A 433 9.44 -17.01 19.52
C VAL A 433 8.11 -17.11 18.79
N LEU A 434 8.12 -17.63 17.56
CA LEU A 434 6.92 -17.91 16.78
C LEU A 434 5.98 -18.88 17.50
N CYS A 435 6.51 -20.01 17.98
CA CYS A 435 5.70 -21.03 18.66
C CYS A 435 4.99 -20.45 19.89
N ASN A 436 5.71 -19.73 20.74
CA ASN A 436 5.16 -19.09 21.94
C ASN A 436 4.12 -18.01 21.59
N ALA A 437 4.37 -17.21 20.55
CA ALA A 437 3.42 -16.20 20.08
C ALA A 437 2.10 -16.83 19.57
N ILE A 438 2.18 -17.92 18.81
CA ILE A 438 0.98 -18.62 18.33
C ILE A 438 0.25 -19.31 19.50
N HIS A 439 0.97 -19.92 20.45
CA HIS A 439 0.37 -20.46 21.69
C HIS A 439 -0.39 -19.37 22.46
N PHE A 440 0.24 -18.20 22.62
CA PHE A 440 -0.36 -17.06 23.28
C PHE A 440 -1.66 -16.62 22.59
N VAL A 441 -1.62 -16.41 21.28
CA VAL A 441 -2.77 -15.95 20.49
C VAL A 441 -3.90 -16.97 20.47
N CYS A 442 -3.59 -18.26 20.32
CA CYS A 442 -4.60 -19.32 20.40
C CYS A 442 -5.26 -19.39 21.78
N ARG A 443 -4.50 -19.14 22.86
CA ARG A 443 -5.06 -18.98 24.22
C ARG A 443 -6.00 -17.78 24.29
N GLN A 444 -5.66 -16.64 23.67
CA GLN A 444 -6.57 -15.49 23.62
C GLN A 444 -7.86 -15.79 22.84
N PHE A 445 -7.76 -16.48 21.70
CA PHE A 445 -8.95 -16.93 20.96
C PHE A 445 -9.84 -17.84 21.80
N TYR A 446 -9.25 -18.78 22.54
CA TYR A 446 -9.97 -19.63 23.48
C TYR A 446 -10.62 -18.83 24.62
N VAL A 447 -9.93 -17.85 25.21
CA VAL A 447 -10.48 -16.98 26.26
C VAL A 447 -11.71 -16.22 25.76
N LEU A 448 -11.65 -15.68 24.55
CA LEU A 448 -12.71 -14.87 23.94
C LEU A 448 -13.94 -15.71 23.55
N HIS A 449 -13.73 -16.87 22.91
CA HIS A 449 -14.79 -17.62 22.22
C HIS A 449 -15.07 -19.03 22.77
N ARG A 450 -14.21 -19.59 23.63
CA ARG A 450 -14.41 -20.87 24.33
C ARG A 450 -14.70 -22.04 23.38
N LYS A 451 -15.84 -22.72 23.55
CA LYS A 451 -16.22 -23.94 22.79
C LYS A 451 -16.26 -23.69 21.27
N PRO A 452 -16.90 -22.62 20.75
CA PRO A 452 -16.82 -22.23 19.35
C PRO A 452 -15.41 -22.29 18.74
N PHE A 453 -14.42 -21.73 19.43
CA PHE A 453 -13.04 -21.73 18.95
C PHE A 453 -12.48 -23.16 18.80
N VAL A 454 -12.65 -24.00 19.82
CA VAL A 454 -12.14 -25.39 19.80
C VAL A 454 -12.79 -26.21 18.70
N LEU A 455 -14.11 -26.09 18.50
CA LEU A 455 -14.81 -26.82 17.44
C LEU A 455 -14.34 -26.40 16.05
N GLN A 456 -14.20 -25.09 15.81
CA GLN A 456 -13.70 -24.58 14.53
C GLN A 456 -12.22 -24.91 14.31
N LEU A 457 -11.40 -24.96 15.38
CA LEU A 457 -10.00 -25.41 15.31
C LEU A 457 -9.94 -26.85 14.76
N PHE A 458 -10.70 -27.79 15.33
CA PHE A 458 -10.72 -29.16 14.84
C PHE A 458 -11.27 -29.24 13.40
N GLY A 459 -12.39 -28.57 13.13
CA GLY A 459 -13.03 -28.59 11.81
C GLY A 459 -12.14 -28.05 10.69
N SER A 460 -11.35 -27.00 10.97
CA SER A 460 -10.47 -26.38 9.98
C SER A 460 -9.16 -27.13 9.74
N VAL A 461 -8.69 -27.89 10.74
CA VAL A 461 -7.36 -28.52 10.70
C VAL A 461 -7.44 -29.98 10.29
N ALA A 462 -8.56 -30.66 10.52
CA ALA A 462 -8.77 -32.05 10.11
C ALA A 462 -8.29 -32.38 8.67
N PRO A 463 -8.61 -31.59 7.62
CA PRO A 463 -8.14 -31.89 6.26
C PRO A 463 -6.64 -31.65 6.03
N LEU A 464 -5.98 -30.91 6.94
CA LEU A 464 -4.56 -30.57 6.86
C LEU A 464 -3.67 -31.56 7.60
N LEU A 465 -4.23 -32.43 8.43
CA LEU A 465 -3.43 -33.37 9.22
C LEU A 465 -2.67 -34.35 8.33
N ASP A 466 -1.37 -34.47 8.58
CA ASP A 466 -0.54 -35.48 7.93
C ASP A 466 -0.69 -36.83 8.65
N MET A 467 -1.59 -37.65 8.14
CA MET A 467 -1.81 -39.00 8.66
C MET A 467 -0.87 -40.03 8.02
N THR A 468 0.05 -39.59 7.15
CA THR A 468 0.97 -40.45 6.39
C THR A 468 2.36 -40.58 7.03
N CYS A 469 2.59 -39.86 8.14
CA CYS A 469 3.85 -39.87 8.89
C CYS A 469 4.10 -41.20 9.61
N GLY A 470 4.60 -42.18 8.84
CA GLY A 470 5.20 -43.41 9.32
C GLY A 470 6.39 -43.91 8.48
N ALA A 471 6.71 -43.31 7.32
CA ALA A 471 7.77 -43.84 6.46
C ALA A 471 8.42 -42.77 5.59
N GLY A 472 9.49 -42.13 6.07
CA GLY A 472 10.54 -41.51 5.24
C GLY A 472 10.13 -40.54 4.12
N GLY A 473 8.91 -40.02 4.13
CA GLY A 473 8.37 -39.14 3.09
C GLY A 473 8.94 -37.74 3.20
N THR A 474 9.05 -37.05 2.07
CA THR A 474 9.38 -35.63 2.01
C THR A 474 8.36 -34.81 2.81
N LEU A 475 8.82 -33.86 3.62
CA LEU A 475 7.99 -33.00 4.44
C LEU A 475 7.01 -32.20 3.56
N ASP A 476 5.70 -32.46 3.67
CA ASP A 476 4.67 -31.67 3.00
C ASP A 476 4.36 -30.40 3.82
N THR A 477 4.88 -29.27 3.37
CA THR A 477 4.68 -27.96 4.02
C THR A 477 3.24 -27.46 3.94
N SER A 478 2.38 -28.10 3.14
CA SER A 478 0.95 -27.79 3.12
C SER A 478 0.18 -28.47 4.26
N LYS A 479 0.80 -29.44 4.95
CA LYS A 479 0.19 -30.25 6.00
C LYS A 479 0.58 -29.81 7.40
N VAL A 480 -0.10 -30.39 8.40
CA VAL A 480 0.11 -30.16 9.82
C VAL A 480 0.37 -31.50 10.49
N GLN A 481 1.52 -31.61 11.17
CA GLN A 481 1.85 -32.79 11.96
C GLN A 481 0.91 -32.96 13.17
N PRO A 482 0.33 -34.17 13.40
CA PRO A 482 -0.59 -34.43 14.52
C PRO A 482 0.01 -34.08 15.89
N ASP A 483 1.29 -34.37 16.10
CA ASP A 483 2.01 -34.04 17.35
C ASP A 483 2.02 -32.55 17.63
N ASN A 484 2.11 -31.72 16.59
CA ASN A 484 2.11 -30.27 16.73
C ASN A 484 0.71 -29.74 17.05
N LEU A 485 -0.36 -30.33 16.48
CA LEU A 485 -1.73 -30.04 16.92
C LEU A 485 -1.92 -30.40 18.39
N PHE A 486 -1.44 -31.58 18.83
CA PHE A 486 -1.53 -31.99 20.23
C PHE A 486 -0.78 -31.02 21.16
N LYS A 487 0.44 -30.61 20.81
CA LYS A 487 1.19 -29.57 21.55
C LYS A 487 0.43 -28.24 21.65
N MET A 488 -0.23 -27.81 20.56
CA MET A 488 -1.04 -26.59 20.56
C MET A 488 -2.22 -26.70 21.54
N LEU A 489 -2.91 -27.84 21.55
CA LEU A 489 -4.02 -28.09 22.48
C LEU A 489 -3.54 -28.08 23.93
N LEU A 490 -2.42 -28.72 24.24
CA LEU A 490 -1.80 -28.67 25.57
C LEU A 490 -1.41 -27.25 25.99
N ALA A 491 -1.01 -26.39 25.05
CA ALA A 491 -0.69 -25.00 25.33
C ALA A 491 -1.92 -24.18 25.77
N LEU A 492 -3.14 -24.57 25.35
CA LEU A 492 -4.37 -23.88 25.79
C LEU A 492 -4.62 -24.05 27.30
N GLU A 493 -4.15 -25.13 27.90
CA GLU A 493 -4.30 -25.40 29.34
C GLU A 493 -3.28 -24.62 30.19
N LYS A 494 -2.10 -24.33 29.64
CA LYS A 494 -0.98 -23.70 30.33
C LYS A 494 -1.01 -22.19 30.23
N ASP A 495 -0.44 -21.50 31.21
CA ASP A 495 -0.18 -20.06 31.06
C ASP A 495 0.82 -19.81 29.93
N CYS A 496 0.38 -19.06 28.93
CA CYS A 496 1.22 -18.60 27.82
C CYS A 496 1.59 -17.13 28.09
N PRO A 497 2.87 -16.80 28.28
CA PRO A 497 3.29 -15.41 28.44
C PRO A 497 3.24 -14.65 27.11
N ASP A 498 2.89 -13.36 27.17
CA ASP A 498 2.88 -12.48 25.99
C ASP A 498 4.28 -11.92 25.69
N ASN A 499 5.17 -12.78 25.18
CA ASN A 499 6.58 -12.42 24.96
C ASN A 499 6.78 -11.32 23.90
N LEU A 500 5.80 -11.14 22.99
CA LEU A 500 5.87 -10.12 21.94
C LEU A 500 5.08 -8.85 22.31
N GLY A 501 4.40 -8.79 23.44
CA GLY A 501 3.50 -7.67 23.78
C GLY A 501 2.36 -7.52 22.77
N VAL A 502 1.80 -8.62 22.28
CA VAL A 502 0.68 -8.63 21.33
C VAL A 502 -0.52 -7.86 21.90
N LEU A 503 -0.80 -7.99 23.21
CA LEU A 503 -1.94 -7.34 23.85
C LEU A 503 -1.86 -5.80 23.87
N ASP A 504 -0.67 -5.22 23.77
CA ASP A 504 -0.51 -3.75 23.72
C ASP A 504 -1.19 -3.17 22.48
N LEU A 505 -1.24 -3.94 21.39
CA LEU A 505 -1.86 -3.57 20.12
C LEU A 505 -3.34 -4.01 20.03
N VAL A 506 -3.84 -4.75 21.03
CA VAL A 506 -5.24 -5.18 21.09
C VAL A 506 -6.09 -4.09 21.74
N HIS A 507 -7.20 -3.71 21.10
CA HIS A 507 -8.09 -2.66 21.61
C HIS A 507 -8.89 -3.11 22.84
N GLY A 508 -9.37 -2.19 23.68
CA GLY A 508 -10.24 -2.51 24.83
C GLY A 508 -9.52 -2.99 26.10
N GLU A 509 -10.31 -3.37 27.11
CA GLU A 509 -9.81 -3.72 28.46
C GLU A 509 -9.03 -5.03 28.51
N LYS A 510 -7.99 -5.07 29.35
CA LYS A 510 -7.16 -6.24 29.65
C LYS A 510 -7.28 -6.62 31.13
N PRO A 511 -7.16 -7.91 31.51
CA PRO A 511 -7.03 -9.06 30.61
C PRO A 511 -8.30 -9.28 29.78
N LEU A 512 -8.15 -9.86 28.59
CA LEU A 512 -9.30 -10.15 27.72
C LEU A 512 -10.29 -11.09 28.42
N LYS A 513 -11.58 -10.86 28.20
CA LYS A 513 -12.68 -11.63 28.81
C LYS A 513 -13.54 -12.25 27.73
N ALA A 514 -14.25 -13.31 28.08
CA ALA A 514 -15.16 -14.00 27.16
C ALA A 514 -16.21 -13.03 26.59
N LEU A 515 -16.40 -13.06 25.27
CA LEU A 515 -17.35 -12.18 24.56
C LEU A 515 -18.76 -12.74 24.57
N VAL A 516 -18.90 -14.06 24.74
CA VAL A 516 -20.18 -14.76 24.78
C VAL A 516 -20.57 -14.93 26.25
N GLY A 517 -21.63 -14.23 26.68
CA GLY A 517 -22.23 -14.43 28.00
C GLY A 517 -22.80 -15.85 28.14
N ARG A 518 -22.95 -16.34 29.38
CA ARG A 518 -23.43 -17.70 29.72
C ARG A 518 -24.79 -18.12 29.09
N HIS A 519 -25.48 -17.24 28.36
CA HIS A 519 -26.81 -17.46 27.82
C HIS A 519 -26.90 -17.90 26.34
N CYS A 520 -25.81 -17.92 25.57
CA CYS A 520 -25.84 -18.40 24.17
C CYS A 520 -25.47 -19.89 23.99
N LEU A 521 -25.58 -20.70 25.05
CA LEU A 521 -25.20 -22.13 25.04
C LEU A 521 -26.37 -23.10 24.78
N LEU A 522 -27.48 -22.63 24.20
CA LEU A 522 -28.68 -23.44 23.94
C LEU A 522 -29.10 -23.50 22.46
N LEU A 523 -28.14 -23.50 21.53
CA LEU A 523 -28.35 -23.98 20.17
C LEU A 523 -27.26 -24.97 19.79
#